data_AF-A0A529AHN5-F1
#
_entry.id   AF-A0A529AHN5-F1
#
_cell.length_a   1.000
_cell.length_b   1.000
_cell.length_c   1.000
_cell.angle_alpha   90.00
_cell.angle_beta   90.00
_cell.angle_gamma   90.00
#
_symmetry.space_group_name_H-M   'P 1'
#
loop_
_entity.id
_entity.type
_entity.pdbx_description
1 polymer ?
#
loop_
_entity_poly.entity_id
_entity_poly.type
_entity_poly.pdbx_seq_one_letter_code
_entity_poly.pdbx_strand_id
1 'polypeptide(L)'
;MSEGWKSRTGFWRARCCLAAAALMLSLSAVRAQDRLDMAPDPDQSRVEYERVSKEITLSSERLAKLAADMATVKKDHASITAALIQSAMTEQKLGQDIEDIGAKLEGLKGEEQKIRASLAARRDVLAEVLAALQRMGLNPPPAILVKPEDALSSVRSAILLGAVVPELRQQTEILLADLKEQSRVTASIEAERARLTAAVGEQTAEKRRLGMLLEAKQKLEAETETALAA
;
A
#
# COMPACT_ATOMS: atom_id res chain seq x y z
N MET A 1 -3.12 49.90 -31.32
CA MET A 1 -3.26 48.75 -32.23
C MET A 1 -4.63 48.14 -31.96
N SER A 2 -5.74 48.68 -32.50
CA SER A 2 -6.21 48.55 -33.91
C SER A 2 -6.39 47.07 -34.26
N GLU A 3 -7.52 46.50 -34.68
CA GLU A 3 -8.89 46.91 -35.06
C GLU A 3 -9.75 45.65 -34.79
N GLY A 4 -11.04 45.67 -34.45
CA GLY A 4 -12.13 46.16 -35.28
C GLY A 4 -12.74 45.03 -36.13
N TRP A 5 -13.88 44.48 -35.72
CA TRP A 5 -14.98 44.29 -36.67
C TRP A 5 -16.33 44.45 -35.97
N LYS A 6 -16.93 45.60 -36.26
CA LYS A 6 -18.31 45.97 -35.98
C LYS A 6 -19.16 45.67 -37.22
N SER A 7 -20.34 45.11 -36.97
CA SER A 7 -21.65 45.43 -37.58
C SER A 7 -21.88 45.30 -39.10
N ARG A 8 -23.09 44.81 -39.43
CA ARG A 8 -24.20 45.49 -40.17
C ARG A 8 -25.05 44.43 -40.87
N THR A 9 -26.32 44.24 -40.49
CA THR A 9 -27.52 44.98 -40.94
C THR A 9 -27.67 45.06 -42.47
N GLY A 10 -28.84 44.60 -42.95
CA GLY A 10 -29.18 44.67 -44.38
C GLY A 10 -30.58 44.13 -44.71
N PHE A 11 -31.61 44.67 -44.06
CA PHE A 11 -33.01 44.55 -44.48
C PHE A 11 -33.31 45.69 -45.46
N TRP A 12 -33.63 45.37 -46.74
CA TRP A 12 -34.21 46.20 -47.83
C TRP A 12 -33.65 45.67 -49.16
N ARG A 13 -34.35 45.50 -50.28
CA ARG A 13 -35.64 45.97 -50.82
C ARG A 13 -35.93 45.04 -52.01
N ALA A 14 -37.11 44.43 -52.10
CA ALA A 14 -38.31 45.01 -52.71
C ALA A 14 -38.36 44.92 -54.26
N ARG A 15 -39.39 44.21 -54.72
CA ARG A 15 -40.30 44.56 -55.83
C ARG A 15 -39.75 44.50 -57.25
N CYS A 16 -40.12 43.44 -57.96
CA CYS A 16 -40.71 43.51 -59.31
C CYS A 16 -41.37 42.16 -59.63
N CYS A 17 -42.36 42.18 -60.51
CA CYS A 17 -43.18 41.04 -60.96
C CYS A 17 -44.41 40.71 -60.10
N LEU A 18 -45.22 41.73 -59.80
CA LEU A 18 -46.67 41.60 -59.62
C LEU A 18 -47.35 42.40 -60.71
N ALA A 19 -47.58 41.77 -61.86
CA ALA A 19 -48.61 42.16 -62.83
C ALA A 19 -48.78 41.02 -63.85
N ALA A 20 -50.05 40.71 -64.13
CA ALA A 20 -50.59 39.74 -65.08
C ALA A 20 -50.86 38.32 -64.55
N ALA A 21 -52.09 37.88 -64.83
CA ALA A 21 -52.66 36.54 -64.67
C ALA A 21 -53.33 36.20 -63.33
N ALA A 22 -54.13 37.13 -62.79
CA ALA A 22 -55.43 36.76 -62.23
C ALA A 22 -56.38 36.46 -63.40
N LEU A 23 -56.39 35.22 -63.88
CA LEU A 23 -57.47 34.52 -64.59
C LEU A 23 -56.85 33.26 -65.22
N MET A 24 -56.89 32.15 -64.50
CA MET A 24 -56.94 30.75 -64.98
C MET A 24 -56.83 29.82 -63.75
N LEU A 25 -57.63 30.12 -62.73
CA LEU A 25 -57.82 29.31 -61.52
C LEU A 25 -58.89 28.24 -61.78
N SER A 26 -58.81 27.53 -62.91
CA SER A 26 -59.81 26.54 -63.29
C SER A 26 -59.36 25.62 -64.44
N LEU A 27 -58.19 24.97 -64.37
CA LEU A 27 -57.91 23.80 -65.22
C LEU A 27 -56.67 23.01 -64.76
N SER A 28 -56.68 22.50 -63.53
CA SER A 28 -55.73 21.44 -63.13
C SER A 28 -56.36 20.35 -62.26
N ALA A 29 -57.70 20.34 -62.14
CA ALA A 29 -58.45 19.30 -61.45
C ALA A 29 -58.70 18.04 -62.31
N VAL A 30 -57.83 17.74 -63.29
CA VAL A 30 -57.96 16.58 -64.19
C VAL A 30 -56.61 15.85 -64.26
N ARG A 31 -56.17 15.30 -63.13
CA ARG A 31 -55.17 14.21 -63.02
C ARG A 31 -55.04 13.63 -61.61
N ALA A 32 -56.10 13.74 -60.81
CA ALA A 32 -56.16 13.17 -59.45
C ALA A 32 -57.16 11.99 -59.35
N GLN A 33 -57.44 11.30 -60.47
CA GLN A 33 -58.31 10.13 -60.51
C GLN A 33 -57.61 9.02 -61.29
N ASP A 34 -56.66 8.37 -60.63
CA ASP A 34 -56.36 6.94 -60.84
C ASP A 34 -55.50 6.35 -59.71
N ARG A 35 -55.77 6.76 -58.46
CA ARG A 35 -55.23 6.09 -57.25
C ARG A 35 -56.25 6.12 -56.13
N LEU A 36 -57.41 5.53 -56.36
CA LEU A 36 -58.21 5.00 -55.27
C LEU A 36 -58.57 3.58 -55.70
N ASP A 37 -57.92 2.62 -55.04
CA ASP A 37 -58.42 1.29 -54.68
C ASP A 37 -57.29 0.26 -54.63
N MET A 38 -56.44 0.44 -53.63
CA MET A 38 -56.08 -0.66 -52.74
C MET A 38 -56.06 -0.04 -51.33
N ALA A 39 -57.21 0.00 -50.67
CA ALA A 39 -57.21 0.18 -49.22
C ALA A 39 -56.31 -0.93 -48.65
N PRO A 40 -55.31 -0.63 -47.80
CA PRO A 40 -54.55 -1.68 -47.15
C PRO A 40 -55.55 -2.60 -46.46
N ASP A 41 -55.49 -3.89 -46.78
CA ASP A 41 -56.31 -4.90 -46.14
C ASP A 41 -56.22 -4.69 -44.60
N PRO A 42 -57.34 -4.45 -43.90
CA PRO A 42 -57.33 -4.15 -42.47
C PRO A 42 -56.70 -5.27 -41.66
N ASP A 43 -56.71 -6.51 -42.16
CA ASP A 43 -56.06 -7.64 -41.54
C ASP A 43 -54.53 -7.59 -41.74
N GLN A 44 -54.04 -7.16 -42.90
CA GLN A 44 -52.60 -6.98 -43.15
C GLN A 44 -52.00 -5.87 -42.28
N SER A 45 -52.72 -4.75 -42.12
CA SER A 45 -52.26 -3.66 -41.24
C SER A 45 -52.15 -4.13 -39.78
N ARG A 46 -53.13 -4.91 -39.28
CA ARG A 46 -53.10 -5.48 -37.93
C ARG A 46 -51.92 -6.43 -37.72
N VAL A 47 -51.65 -7.30 -38.69
CA VAL A 47 -50.51 -8.22 -38.63
C VAL A 47 -49.18 -7.45 -38.61
N GLU A 48 -49.03 -6.39 -39.41
CA GLU A 48 -47.84 -5.53 -39.37
C GLU A 48 -47.70 -4.77 -38.05
N TYR A 49 -48.79 -4.22 -37.48
CA TYR A 49 -48.75 -3.60 -36.15
C TYR A 49 -48.39 -4.60 -35.05
N GLU A 50 -48.91 -5.83 -35.11
CA GLU A 50 -48.52 -6.89 -34.19
C GLU A 50 -47.04 -7.29 -34.38
N ARG A 51 -46.54 -7.31 -35.61
CA ARG A 51 -45.15 -7.61 -35.92
C ARG A 51 -44.22 -6.54 -35.37
N VAL A 52 -44.53 -5.27 -35.63
CA VAL A 52 -43.78 -4.11 -35.15
C VAL A 52 -43.86 -4.00 -33.62
N SER A 53 -45.02 -4.22 -33.01
CA SER A 53 -45.12 -4.21 -31.54
C SER A 53 -44.33 -5.35 -30.90
N LYS A 54 -44.35 -6.57 -31.48
CA LYS A 54 -43.50 -7.69 -31.05
C LYS A 54 -42.00 -7.40 -31.23
N GLU A 55 -41.60 -6.73 -32.30
CA GLU A 55 -40.21 -6.29 -32.51
C GLU A 55 -39.80 -5.21 -31.50
N ILE A 56 -40.69 -4.25 -31.20
CA ILE A 56 -40.46 -3.22 -30.18
C ILE A 56 -40.32 -3.87 -28.81
N THR A 57 -41.20 -4.79 -28.42
CA THR A 57 -41.12 -5.46 -27.12
C THR A 57 -39.83 -6.28 -27.01
N LEU A 58 -39.48 -7.09 -28.03
CA LEU A 58 -38.21 -7.82 -28.07
C LEU A 58 -36.99 -6.90 -28.01
N SER A 59 -37.02 -5.76 -28.69
CA SER A 59 -35.93 -4.78 -28.62
C SER A 59 -35.81 -4.16 -27.23
N SER A 60 -36.94 -3.85 -26.59
CA SER A 60 -36.97 -3.27 -25.24
C SER A 60 -36.46 -4.26 -24.19
N GLU A 61 -36.79 -5.55 -24.32
CA GLU A 61 -36.27 -6.60 -23.43
C GLU A 61 -34.77 -6.79 -23.62
N ARG A 62 -34.26 -6.72 -24.85
CA ARG A 62 -32.82 -6.78 -25.13
C ARG A 62 -32.08 -5.58 -24.54
N LEU A 63 -32.62 -4.36 -24.69
CA LEU A 63 -32.06 -3.15 -24.08
C LEU A 63 -32.06 -3.21 -22.55
N ALA A 64 -33.12 -3.74 -21.93
CA ALA A 64 -33.20 -3.92 -20.49
C ALA A 64 -32.17 -4.94 -19.98
N LYS A 65 -31.99 -6.07 -20.70
CA LYS A 65 -30.94 -7.06 -20.41
C LYS A 65 -29.55 -6.45 -20.53
N LEU A 66 -29.26 -5.74 -21.63
CA LEU A 66 -27.97 -5.06 -21.83
C LEU A 66 -27.68 -4.04 -20.71
N ALA A 67 -28.69 -3.26 -20.31
CA ALA A 67 -28.55 -2.29 -19.22
C ALA A 67 -28.23 -2.97 -17.87
N ALA A 68 -28.85 -4.13 -17.59
CA ALA A 68 -28.56 -4.92 -16.40
C ALA A 68 -27.14 -5.51 -16.43
N ASP A 69 -26.70 -6.03 -17.58
CA ASP A 69 -25.36 -6.57 -17.76
C ASP A 69 -24.30 -5.48 -17.60
N MET A 70 -24.51 -4.31 -18.21
CA MET A 70 -23.64 -3.13 -18.03
C MET A 70 -23.57 -2.67 -16.57
N ALA A 71 -24.68 -2.73 -15.83
CA ALA A 71 -24.69 -2.36 -14.42
C ALA A 71 -23.86 -3.35 -13.56
N THR A 72 -23.94 -4.65 -13.87
CA THR A 72 -23.14 -5.70 -13.21
C THR A 72 -21.66 -5.50 -13.49
N VAL A 73 -21.27 -5.35 -14.76
CA VAL A 73 -19.87 -5.08 -15.16
C VAL A 73 -19.31 -3.84 -14.47
N LYS A 74 -20.06 -2.72 -14.46
CA LYS A 74 -19.62 -1.50 -13.77
C LYS A 74 -19.41 -1.71 -12.27
N LYS A 75 -20.27 -2.50 -11.62
CA LYS A 75 -20.12 -2.86 -10.21
C LYS A 75 -18.87 -3.69 -9.97
N ASP A 76 -18.58 -4.65 -10.84
CA ASP A 76 -17.40 -5.52 -10.72
C ASP A 76 -16.11 -4.72 -10.91
N HIS A 77 -16.05 -3.84 -11.92
CA HIS A 77 -14.92 -2.90 -12.09
C HIS A 77 -14.70 -2.03 -10.85
N ALA A 78 -15.77 -1.45 -10.29
CA ALA A 78 -15.68 -0.63 -9.10
C ALA A 78 -15.17 -1.43 -7.89
N SER A 79 -15.67 -2.66 -7.73
CA SER A 79 -15.25 -3.59 -6.66
C SER A 79 -13.77 -3.98 -6.77
N ILE A 80 -13.32 -4.39 -7.97
CA ILE A 80 -11.92 -4.77 -8.21
C ILE A 80 -10.99 -3.56 -8.04
N THR A 81 -11.39 -2.39 -8.53
CA THR A 81 -10.59 -1.16 -8.36
C THR A 81 -10.48 -0.77 -6.90
N ALA A 82 -11.58 -0.84 -6.13
CA ALA A 82 -11.55 -0.60 -4.70
C ALA A 82 -10.66 -1.61 -3.97
N ALA A 83 -10.75 -2.89 -4.31
CA ALA A 83 -9.90 -3.94 -3.75
C ALA A 83 -8.42 -3.71 -4.08
N LEU A 84 -8.08 -3.31 -5.30
CA LEU A 84 -6.71 -2.97 -5.70
C LEU A 84 -6.16 -1.79 -4.90
N ILE A 85 -6.95 -0.72 -4.74
CA ILE A 85 -6.53 0.45 -3.96
C ILE A 85 -6.31 0.05 -2.50
N GLN A 86 -7.23 -0.69 -1.89
CA GLN A 86 -7.09 -1.16 -0.52
C GLN A 86 -5.85 -2.05 -0.35
N SER A 87 -5.67 -3.02 -1.24
CA SER A 87 -4.49 -3.90 -1.24
C SER A 87 -3.18 -3.12 -1.42
N ALA A 88 -3.15 -2.10 -2.28
CA ALA A 88 -1.98 -1.24 -2.45
C ALA A 88 -1.69 -0.39 -1.21
N MET A 89 -2.72 0.15 -0.55
CA MET A 89 -2.58 0.87 0.72
C MET A 89 -2.07 -0.06 1.83
N THR A 90 -2.56 -1.30 1.89
CA THR A 90 -2.07 -2.30 2.84
C THR A 90 -0.62 -2.69 2.57
N GLU A 91 -0.23 -2.88 1.30
CA GLU A 91 1.15 -3.17 0.92
C GLU A 91 2.11 -2.03 1.31
N GLN A 92 1.71 -0.78 1.05
CA GLN A 92 2.49 0.39 1.45
C GLN A 92 2.64 0.47 2.98
N LYS A 93 1.55 0.25 3.73
CA LYS A 93 1.58 0.26 5.19
C LYS A 93 2.49 -0.84 5.73
N LEU A 94 2.38 -2.06 5.21
CA LEU A 94 3.28 -3.18 5.57
C LEU A 94 4.74 -2.85 5.25
N GLY A 95 4.99 -2.15 4.13
CA GLY A 95 6.32 -1.63 3.79
C GLY A 95 6.87 -0.67 4.86
N GLN A 96 6.06 0.29 5.30
CA GLN A 96 6.44 1.22 6.37
C GLN A 96 6.67 0.48 7.70
N ASP A 97 5.78 -0.45 8.06
CA ASP A 97 5.91 -1.24 9.29
C ASP A 97 7.21 -2.06 9.28
N ILE A 98 7.59 -2.64 8.13
CA ILE A 98 8.86 -3.36 7.94
C ILE A 98 10.07 -2.44 8.13
N GLU A 99 10.03 -1.22 7.57
CA GLU A 99 11.09 -0.23 7.73
C GLU A 99 11.24 0.20 9.19
N ASP A 100 10.13 0.49 9.87
CA ASP A 100 10.09 0.87 11.28
C ASP A 100 10.63 -0.25 12.19
N ILE A 101 10.25 -1.51 11.92
CA ILE A 101 10.80 -2.68 12.63
C ILE A 101 12.30 -2.80 12.35
N GLY A 102 12.73 -2.60 11.10
CA GLY A 102 14.14 -2.61 10.71
C GLY A 102 14.97 -1.58 11.49
N ALA A 103 14.50 -0.34 11.57
CA ALA A 103 15.17 0.73 12.31
C ALA A 103 15.26 0.43 13.82
N LYS A 104 14.19 -0.11 14.42
CA LYS A 104 14.21 -0.55 15.83
C LYS A 104 15.22 -1.67 16.05
N LEU A 105 15.28 -2.63 15.15
CA LEU A 105 16.20 -3.77 15.23
C LEU A 105 17.66 -3.32 15.10
N GLU A 106 17.95 -2.34 14.26
CA GLU A 106 19.27 -1.70 14.17
C GLU A 106 19.65 -0.98 15.47
N GLY A 107 18.72 -0.21 16.05
CA GLY A 107 18.90 0.42 17.36
C GLY A 107 19.24 -0.59 18.46
N LEU A 108 18.46 -1.67 18.56
CA LEU A 108 18.69 -2.75 19.54
C LEU A 108 20.03 -3.46 19.32
N LYS A 109 20.45 -3.69 18.07
CA LYS A 109 21.79 -4.24 17.76
C LYS A 109 22.90 -3.29 18.20
N GLY A 110 22.71 -1.98 18.04
CA GLY A 110 23.64 -0.97 18.53
C GLY A 110 23.77 -0.99 20.05
N GLU A 111 22.65 -1.13 20.77
CA GLU A 111 22.63 -1.31 22.23
C GLU A 111 23.34 -2.61 22.65
N GLU A 112 23.03 -3.72 21.98
CA GLU A 112 23.67 -5.02 22.24
C GLU A 112 25.20 -4.94 22.08
N GLN A 113 25.69 -4.28 21.02
CA GLN A 113 27.12 -4.11 20.79
C GLN A 113 27.80 -3.29 21.88
N LYS A 114 27.16 -2.20 22.35
CA LYS A 114 27.68 -1.39 23.45
C LYS A 114 27.78 -2.19 24.74
N ILE A 115 26.75 -2.97 25.06
CA ILE A 115 26.75 -3.84 26.25
C ILE A 115 27.84 -4.90 26.13
N ARG A 116 27.97 -5.57 24.98
CA ARG A 116 29.03 -6.56 24.74
C ARG A 116 30.43 -5.96 24.88
N ALA A 117 30.65 -4.75 24.39
CA ALA A 117 31.92 -4.04 24.55
C ALA A 117 32.22 -3.71 26.02
N SER A 118 31.23 -3.23 26.78
CA SER A 118 31.34 -2.99 28.23
C SER A 118 31.72 -4.29 28.97
N LEU A 119 31.01 -5.38 28.69
CA LEU A 119 31.27 -6.69 29.29
C LEU A 119 32.67 -7.22 28.96
N ALA A 120 33.13 -7.06 27.71
CA ALA A 120 34.47 -7.46 27.30
C ALA A 120 35.55 -6.66 28.05
N ALA A 121 35.41 -5.34 28.12
CA ALA A 121 36.35 -4.48 28.87
C ALA A 121 36.41 -4.86 30.36
N ARG A 122 35.26 -5.13 30.99
CA ARG A 122 35.19 -5.59 32.38
C ARG A 122 35.86 -6.96 32.56
N ARG A 123 35.69 -7.88 31.61
CA ARG A 123 36.34 -9.20 31.63
C ARG A 123 37.86 -9.08 31.60
N ASP A 124 38.39 -8.18 30.78
CA ASP A 124 39.84 -7.97 30.67
C ASP A 124 40.43 -7.40 31.96
N VAL A 125 39.74 -6.43 32.59
CA VAL A 125 40.12 -5.90 33.91
C VAL A 125 40.09 -7.00 34.98
N LEU A 126 39.03 -7.83 35.01
CA LEU A 126 38.94 -8.94 35.96
C LEU A 126 40.06 -9.96 35.75
N ALA A 127 40.43 -10.26 34.51
CA ALA A 127 41.55 -11.15 34.21
C ALA A 127 42.89 -10.59 34.72
N GLU A 128 43.13 -9.29 34.57
CA GLU A 128 44.32 -8.62 35.08
C GLU A 128 44.39 -8.64 36.62
N VAL A 129 43.27 -8.33 37.29
CA VAL A 129 43.17 -8.38 38.75
C VAL A 129 43.41 -9.81 39.26
N LEU A 130 42.78 -10.82 38.65
CA LEU A 130 42.99 -12.23 39.00
C LEU A 130 44.44 -12.66 38.79
N ALA A 131 45.09 -12.23 37.70
CA ALA A 131 46.50 -12.50 37.45
C ALA A 131 47.41 -11.85 38.50
N ALA A 132 47.12 -10.61 38.93
CA ALA A 132 47.86 -9.93 39.99
C ALA A 132 47.71 -10.67 41.34
N LEU A 133 46.49 -11.06 41.71
CA LEU A 133 46.22 -11.82 42.94
C LEU A 133 46.90 -13.19 42.93
N GLN A 134 46.87 -13.89 41.80
CA GLN A 134 47.55 -15.17 41.63
C GLN A 134 49.07 -15.02 41.75
N ARG A 135 49.67 -13.98 41.17
CA ARG A 135 51.12 -13.69 41.31
C ARG A 135 51.51 -13.39 42.75
N MET A 136 50.68 -12.65 43.49
CA MET A 136 50.89 -12.39 44.93
C MET A 136 50.78 -13.66 45.77
N GLY A 137 49.85 -14.57 45.46
CA GLY A 137 49.67 -15.83 46.18
C GLY A 137 50.72 -16.90 45.92
N LEU A 138 51.33 -16.92 44.72
CA LEU A 138 52.32 -17.93 44.31
C LEU A 138 53.78 -17.51 44.55
N ASN A 139 54.08 -16.22 44.62
CA ASN A 139 55.41 -15.70 44.92
C ASN A 139 55.39 -14.80 46.18
N PRO A 140 55.10 -15.36 47.37
CA PRO A 140 55.35 -14.62 48.60
C PRO A 140 56.87 -14.30 48.67
N PRO A 141 57.26 -13.09 49.09
CA PRO A 141 58.67 -12.69 49.12
C PRO A 141 59.50 -13.70 49.91
N PRO A 142 60.70 -14.09 49.43
CA PRO A 142 61.52 -15.14 50.04
C PRO A 142 61.82 -14.79 51.50
N ALA A 143 61.52 -15.72 52.41
CA ALA A 143 61.60 -15.56 53.87
C ALA A 143 63.03 -15.49 54.43
N ILE A 144 63.99 -14.98 53.67
CA ILE A 144 65.36 -14.80 54.12
C ILE A 144 65.48 -13.36 54.64
N LEU A 145 65.17 -13.21 55.94
CA LEU A 145 65.24 -12.01 56.79
C LEU A 145 64.03 -11.06 56.75
N VAL A 146 62.86 -11.56 57.15
CA VAL A 146 61.74 -10.69 57.56
C VAL A 146 62.09 -9.95 58.85
N LYS A 147 62.06 -8.61 58.79
CA LYS A 147 62.21 -7.73 59.96
C LYS A 147 60.85 -7.57 60.67
N PRO A 148 60.78 -7.15 61.96
CA PRO A 148 59.50 -6.90 62.65
C PRO A 148 58.56 -5.93 61.91
N GLU A 149 59.12 -5.09 61.04
CA GLU A 149 58.46 -4.07 60.23
C GLU A 149 57.71 -4.65 59.01
N ASP A 150 58.01 -5.90 58.61
CA ASP A 150 57.29 -6.63 57.56
C ASP A 150 55.93 -7.15 58.02
N ALA A 151 55.74 -7.40 59.31
CA ALA A 151 54.44 -7.77 59.86
C ALA A 151 53.47 -6.59 59.83
N LEU A 152 53.94 -5.38 60.16
CA LEU A 152 53.15 -4.14 60.09
C LEU A 152 52.85 -3.76 58.64
N SER A 153 53.81 -3.97 57.72
CA SER A 153 53.62 -3.82 56.28
C SER A 153 52.64 -4.84 55.70
N SER A 154 52.62 -6.07 56.22
CA SER A 154 51.63 -7.10 55.86
C SER A 154 50.23 -6.77 56.35
N VAL A 155 50.08 -6.27 57.59
CA VAL A 155 48.79 -5.81 58.12
C VAL A 155 48.28 -4.61 57.32
N ARG A 156 49.16 -3.66 56.96
CA ARG A 156 48.79 -2.51 56.11
C ARG A 156 48.34 -2.94 54.72
N SER A 157 49.02 -3.93 54.13
CA SER A 157 48.64 -4.53 52.84
C SER A 157 47.30 -5.27 52.94
N ALA A 158 47.05 -6.00 54.04
CA ALA A 158 45.77 -6.67 54.30
C ALA A 158 44.61 -5.67 54.51
N ILE A 159 44.86 -4.54 55.18
CA ILE A 159 43.88 -3.46 55.33
C ILE A 159 43.56 -2.82 53.96
N LEU A 160 44.58 -2.56 53.14
CA LEU A 160 44.39 -2.05 51.78
C LEU A 160 43.63 -3.06 50.89
N LEU A 161 43.90 -4.36 51.01
CA LEU A 161 43.16 -5.40 50.31
C LEU A 161 41.69 -5.47 50.77
N GLY A 162 41.45 -5.28 52.08
CA GLY A 162 40.11 -5.17 52.66
C GLY A 162 39.30 -3.97 52.17
N ALA A 163 39.97 -2.89 51.74
CA ALA A 163 39.32 -1.71 51.17
C ALA A 163 38.86 -1.91 49.71
N VAL A 164 39.44 -2.87 48.97
CA VAL A 164 39.11 -3.15 47.56
C VAL A 164 37.88 -4.08 47.43
N VAL A 165 37.58 -4.89 48.45
CA VAL A 165 36.44 -5.85 48.43
C VAL A 165 35.08 -5.16 48.26
N PRO A 166 34.75 -4.05 48.96
CA PRO A 166 33.50 -3.31 48.74
C PRO A 166 33.36 -2.77 47.31
N GLU A 167 34.45 -2.26 46.73
CA GLU A 167 34.47 -1.74 45.37
C GLU A 167 34.25 -2.85 44.34
N LEU A 168 34.87 -4.02 44.52
CA LEU A 168 34.62 -5.20 43.69
C LEU A 168 33.17 -5.67 43.76
N ARG A 169 32.55 -5.60 44.95
CA ARG A 169 31.13 -5.93 45.12
C ARG A 169 30.26 -4.97 44.30
N GLN A 170 30.53 -3.67 44.36
CA GLN A 170 29.82 -2.68 43.54
C GLN A 170 29.99 -2.95 42.03
N GLN A 171 31.20 -3.25 41.57
CA GLN A 171 31.42 -3.59 40.15
C GLN A 171 30.70 -4.88 39.73
N THR A 172 30.59 -5.85 40.64
CA THR A 172 29.86 -7.10 40.39
C THR A 172 28.35 -6.86 40.27
N GLU A 173 27.76 -5.98 41.09
CA GLU A 173 26.35 -5.61 40.95
C GLU A 173 26.06 -4.94 39.61
N ILE A 174 26.97 -4.05 39.15
CA ILE A 174 26.85 -3.42 37.83
C ILE A 174 26.98 -4.47 36.71
N LEU A 175 27.94 -5.40 36.83
CA LEU A 175 28.10 -6.50 35.87
C LEU A 175 26.83 -7.37 35.78
N LEU A 176 26.20 -7.67 36.91
CA LEU A 176 24.95 -8.42 36.95
C LEU A 176 23.81 -7.65 36.26
N ALA A 177 23.75 -6.33 36.44
CA ALA A 177 22.81 -5.48 35.74
C ALA A 177 23.06 -5.47 34.22
N ASP A 178 24.31 -5.32 33.77
CA ASP A 178 24.70 -5.34 32.35
C ASP A 178 24.37 -6.70 31.70
N LEU A 179 24.58 -7.83 32.39
CA LEU A 179 24.22 -9.16 31.88
C LEU A 179 22.70 -9.36 31.78
N LYS A 180 21.93 -8.88 32.76
CA LYS A 180 20.46 -8.88 32.70
C LYS A 180 19.99 -8.05 31.51
N GLU A 181 20.57 -6.86 31.33
CA GLU A 181 20.26 -5.99 30.22
C GLU A 181 20.59 -6.63 28.86
N GLN A 182 21.75 -7.29 28.75
CA GLN A 182 22.12 -8.06 27.56
C GLN A 182 21.06 -9.11 27.23
N SER A 183 20.60 -9.87 28.23
CA SER A 183 19.57 -10.90 28.03
C SER A 183 18.23 -10.29 27.58
N ARG A 184 17.86 -9.13 28.15
CA ARG A 184 16.65 -8.39 27.79
C ARG A 184 16.71 -7.90 26.35
N VAL A 185 17.80 -7.23 25.96
CA VAL A 185 18.01 -6.72 24.59
C VAL A 185 18.02 -7.87 23.58
N THR A 186 18.68 -8.98 23.91
CA THR A 186 18.69 -10.17 23.04
C THR A 186 17.27 -10.72 22.83
N ALA A 187 16.48 -10.85 23.89
CA ALA A 187 15.09 -11.28 23.79
C ALA A 187 14.23 -10.30 22.96
N SER A 188 14.46 -8.99 23.10
CA SER A 188 13.81 -7.98 22.27
C SER A 188 14.22 -8.08 20.80
N ILE A 189 15.50 -8.33 20.49
CA ILE A 189 15.97 -8.53 19.12
C ILE A 189 15.28 -9.75 18.49
N GLU A 190 15.20 -10.87 19.20
CA GLU A 190 14.54 -12.07 18.68
C GLU A 190 13.03 -11.85 18.48
N ALA A 191 12.37 -11.13 19.38
CA ALA A 191 10.96 -10.76 19.21
C ALA A 191 10.75 -9.85 17.98
N GLU A 192 11.60 -8.84 17.77
CA GLU A 192 11.52 -7.97 16.59
C GLU A 192 11.87 -8.71 15.29
N ARG A 193 12.80 -9.67 15.31
CA ARG A 193 13.08 -10.57 14.16
C ARG A 193 11.87 -11.41 13.79
N ALA A 194 11.17 -11.95 14.78
CA ALA A 194 9.94 -12.71 14.56
C ALA A 194 8.85 -11.83 13.95
N ARG A 195 8.67 -10.61 14.48
CA ARG A 195 7.74 -9.61 13.93
C ARG A 195 8.08 -9.23 12.49
N LEU A 196 9.36 -8.98 12.20
CA LEU A 196 9.84 -8.68 10.86
C LEU A 196 9.52 -9.82 9.88
N THR A 197 9.78 -11.06 10.29
CA THR A 197 9.51 -12.24 9.45
C THR A 197 8.01 -12.39 9.16
N ALA A 198 7.16 -12.16 10.16
CA ALA A 198 5.71 -12.16 9.99
C ALA A 198 5.24 -11.06 9.03
N ALA A 199 5.70 -9.81 9.23
CA ALA A 199 5.34 -8.67 8.38
C ALA A 199 5.79 -8.84 6.92
N VAL A 200 7.00 -9.38 6.70
CA VAL A 200 7.47 -9.75 5.35
C VAL A 200 6.60 -10.84 4.75
N GLY A 201 6.21 -11.85 5.53
CA GLY A 201 5.27 -12.89 5.11
C GLY A 201 3.94 -12.30 4.64
N GLU A 202 3.34 -11.42 5.44
CA GLU A 202 2.11 -10.70 5.09
C GLU A 202 2.26 -9.85 3.83
N GLN A 203 3.37 -9.12 3.69
CA GLN A 203 3.64 -8.31 2.49
C GLN A 203 3.72 -9.19 1.23
N THR A 204 4.34 -10.38 1.32
CA THR A 204 4.41 -11.29 0.16
C THR A 204 3.04 -11.86 -0.20
N ALA A 205 2.18 -12.14 0.78
CA ALA A 205 0.81 -12.57 0.54
C ALA A 205 -0.01 -11.45 -0.12
N GLU A 206 0.14 -10.21 0.33
CA GLU A 206 -0.55 -9.06 -0.24
C GLU A 206 -0.09 -8.76 -1.67
N LYS A 207 1.21 -8.89 -1.96
CA LYS A 207 1.74 -8.79 -3.33
C LYS A 207 1.15 -9.84 -4.28
N ARG A 208 0.97 -11.08 -3.81
CA ARG A 208 0.27 -12.12 -4.60
C ARG A 208 -1.19 -11.76 -4.83
N ARG A 209 -1.87 -11.24 -3.81
CA ARG A 209 -3.26 -10.78 -3.91
C ARG A 209 -3.41 -9.66 -4.94
N LEU A 210 -2.51 -8.68 -4.93
CA LEU A 210 -2.45 -7.62 -5.95
C LEU A 210 -2.28 -8.19 -7.36
N GLY A 211 -1.38 -9.16 -7.54
CA GLY A 211 -1.20 -9.86 -8.82
C GLY A 211 -2.49 -10.51 -9.31
N MET A 212 -3.17 -11.27 -8.46
CA MET A 212 -4.46 -11.91 -8.80
C MET A 212 -5.55 -10.89 -9.13
N LEU A 213 -5.62 -9.77 -8.40
CA LEU A 213 -6.59 -8.70 -8.67
C LEU A 213 -6.32 -8.00 -10.01
N LEU A 214 -5.05 -7.80 -10.37
CA LEU A 214 -4.65 -7.25 -11.67
C LEU A 214 -5.02 -8.20 -12.81
N GLU A 215 -4.77 -9.50 -12.67
CA GLU A 215 -5.18 -10.50 -13.65
C GLU A 215 -6.71 -10.56 -13.80
N ALA A 216 -7.46 -10.51 -12.69
CA ALA A 216 -8.91 -10.47 -12.71
C ALA A 216 -9.43 -9.21 -13.43
N LYS A 217 -8.81 -8.06 -13.19
CA LYS A 217 -9.12 -6.81 -13.89
C LYS A 217 -8.91 -6.94 -15.40
N GLN A 218 -7.76 -7.48 -15.82
CA GLN A 218 -7.45 -7.66 -17.24
C GLN A 218 -8.43 -8.61 -17.95
N LYS A 219 -8.82 -9.70 -17.29
CA LYS A 219 -9.84 -10.63 -17.82
C LYS A 219 -11.19 -9.95 -17.99
N LEU A 220 -11.62 -9.19 -16.99
CA LEU A 220 -12.87 -8.44 -17.05
C LEU A 220 -12.85 -7.43 -18.21
N GLU A 221 -11.75 -6.68 -18.37
CA GLU A 221 -11.57 -5.74 -19.49
C GLU A 221 -11.67 -6.46 -20.86
N ALA A 222 -10.96 -7.58 -21.03
CA ALA A 222 -11.02 -8.37 -22.26
C ALA A 222 -12.43 -8.93 -22.56
N GLU A 223 -13.14 -9.45 -21.56
CA GLU A 223 -14.51 -9.93 -21.71
C GLU A 223 -15.45 -8.80 -22.13
N THR A 224 -15.30 -7.61 -21.53
CA THR A 224 -16.12 -6.44 -21.91
C THR A 224 -15.84 -5.95 -23.32
N GLU A 225 -14.58 -5.95 -23.76
CA GLU A 225 -14.22 -5.59 -25.15
C GLU A 225 -14.82 -6.58 -26.16
N THR A 226 -14.78 -7.89 -25.88
CA THR A 226 -15.40 -8.89 -26.75
C THR A 226 -16.92 -8.78 -26.79
N ALA A 227 -17.56 -8.49 -25.65
CA ALA A 227 -19.01 -8.34 -25.57
C ALA A 227 -19.52 -7.06 -26.26
N LEU A 228 -18.69 -6.00 -26.33
CA LEU A 228 -19.01 -4.77 -27.07
C LEU A 228 -18.74 -4.89 -28.57
N ALA A 229 -17.86 -5.81 -28.98
CA ALA A 229 -17.51 -6.05 -30.39
C ALA A 229 -18.44 -7.06 -31.10
N ALA A 230 -19.23 -7.84 -30.35
CA ALA A 230 -20.20 -8.82 -30.84
C ALA A 230 -21.59 -8.20 -31.06
#